data_AF-A0A399IGV0-F1
#
_entry.id   AF-A0A399IGV0-F1
#
_cell.length_a   1.000
_cell.length_b   1.000
_cell.length_c   1.000
_cell.angle_alpha   90.00
_cell.angle_beta   90.00
_cell.angle_gamma   90.00
#
_symmetry.space_group_name_H-M   'P 1'
#
loop_
_entity.id
_entity.type
_entity.pdbx_description
1 polymer ?
#
loop_
_entity_poly.entity_id
_entity_poly.type
_entity_poly.pdbx_seq_one_letter_code
_entity_poly.pdbx_strand_id
1 'polypeptide(L)'
;MIQIYINEIIKKRISENNLNTTILLTDAANFIIGKVIINDSGINFWCYEYSRNDTTEPWEKNKKKLSAGEFQLLCERAHEIKFL
;
A
#
# COMPACT_ATOMS: atom_id res chain seq x y z
N MET A 1 -7.64 9.69 -9.56
CA MET A 1 -8.79 8.75 -9.43
C MET A 1 -8.29 7.33 -9.08
N ILE A 2 -7.38 7.19 -8.09
CA ILE A 2 -6.71 5.92 -7.74
C ILE A 2 -7.40 5.22 -6.55
N GLN A 3 -8.07 5.99 -5.69
CA GLN A 3 -8.82 5.48 -4.54
C GLN A 3 -9.92 4.48 -4.92
N ILE A 4 -10.71 4.81 -5.94
CA ILE A 4 -11.78 3.93 -6.44
C ILE A 4 -11.16 2.62 -6.92
N TYR A 5 -10.02 2.69 -7.61
CA TYR A 5 -9.34 1.53 -8.15
C TYR A 5 -8.81 0.59 -7.05
N ILE A 6 -8.23 1.13 -5.96
CA ILE A 6 -7.77 0.32 -4.82
C ILE A 6 -8.92 -0.38 -4.11
N ASN A 7 -10.03 0.33 -3.85
CA ASN A 7 -11.20 -0.28 -3.21
C ASN A 7 -11.78 -1.41 -4.06
N GLU A 8 -11.88 -1.22 -5.38
CA GLU A 8 -12.36 -2.27 -6.29
C GLU A 8 -11.39 -3.46 -6.38
N ILE A 9 -10.08 -3.22 -6.37
CA ILE A 9 -9.05 -4.26 -6.31
C ILE A 9 -9.17 -5.07 -5.01
N ILE A 10 -9.29 -4.39 -3.86
CA ILE A 10 -9.40 -5.04 -2.55
C ILE A 10 -10.68 -5.89 -2.51
N LYS A 11 -11.82 -5.34 -2.92
CA LYS A 11 -13.09 -6.07 -3.01
C LYS A 11 -12.98 -7.29 -3.91
N LYS A 12 -12.36 -7.15 -5.07
CA LYS A 12 -12.13 -8.25 -6.01
C LYS A 12 -11.29 -9.35 -5.39
N ARG A 13 -10.17 -9.03 -4.75
CA ARG A 13 -9.28 -10.01 -4.11
C ARG A 13 -9.95 -10.75 -2.94
N ILE A 14 -10.76 -10.04 -2.16
CA ILE A 14 -11.57 -10.65 -1.09
C ILE A 14 -12.60 -11.62 -1.70
N SER A 15 -13.27 -11.21 -2.79
CA SER A 15 -14.24 -12.07 -3.47
C SER A 15 -13.62 -13.32 -4.13
N GLU A 16 -12.35 -13.23 -4.54
CA GLU A 16 -11.55 -14.35 -5.08
C GLU A 16 -11.00 -15.27 -3.97
N ASN A 17 -11.34 -15.03 -2.70
CA ASN A 17 -10.84 -15.76 -1.52
C ASN A 17 -9.30 -15.77 -1.42
N ASN A 18 -8.65 -14.77 -2.03
CA ASN A 18 -7.20 -14.67 -2.13
C ASN A 18 -6.65 -13.84 -0.95
N LEU A 19 -6.90 -14.37 0.25
CA LEU A 19 -6.61 -13.76 1.56
C LEU A 19 -5.10 -13.75 1.90
N ASN A 20 -4.21 -13.65 0.93
CA ASN A 20 -2.77 -13.45 1.18
C ASN A 20 -2.18 -12.60 0.06
N THR A 21 -2.79 -11.44 -0.19
CA THR A 21 -2.34 -10.51 -1.23
C THR A 21 -1.62 -9.34 -0.61
N THR A 22 -0.45 -8.99 -1.16
CA THR A 22 0.21 -7.73 -0.85
C THR A 22 0.11 -6.79 -2.04
N ILE A 23 -0.40 -5.59 -1.79
CA ILE A 23 -0.50 -4.52 -2.77
C ILE A 23 0.51 -3.45 -2.38
N LEU A 24 1.38 -3.06 -3.31
CA LEU A 24 2.33 -1.98 -3.12
C LEU A 24 1.85 -0.73 -3.85
N LEU A 25 2.01 0.42 -3.20
CA LEU A 25 1.82 1.73 -3.79
C LEU A 25 3.18 2.32 -4.11
N THR A 26 3.38 2.75 -5.35
CA THR A 26 4.60 3.43 -5.77
C THR A 26 4.34 4.85 -6.23
N ASP A 27 5.30 5.74 -5.99
CA ASP A 27 5.30 7.10 -6.55
C ASP A 27 5.77 7.13 -8.02
N ALA A 28 5.81 8.32 -8.62
CA ALA A 28 6.21 8.51 -10.01
C ALA A 28 7.69 8.16 -10.28
N ALA A 29 8.51 8.07 -9.24
CA ALA A 29 9.90 7.65 -9.33
C ALA A 29 10.07 6.15 -9.01
N ASN A 30 8.97 5.38 -9.01
CA ASN A 30 8.93 3.94 -8.71
C ASN A 30 9.32 3.56 -7.26
N PHE A 31 9.32 4.49 -6.33
CA PHE A 31 9.57 4.19 -4.92
C PHE A 31 8.31 3.73 -4.20
N ILE A 32 8.42 2.71 -3.36
CA ILE A 32 7.30 2.21 -2.56
C ILE A 32 6.99 3.21 -1.45
N ILE A 33 5.80 3.80 -1.48
CA ILE A 33 5.32 4.77 -0.50
C ILE A 33 4.31 4.16 0.49
N GLY A 34 3.74 3.01 0.15
CA GLY A 34 2.84 2.29 1.04
C GLY A 34 2.59 0.85 0.61
N LYS A 35 1.98 0.08 1.51
CA LYS A 35 1.47 -1.26 1.22
C LYS A 35 0.12 -1.52 1.86
N VAL A 36 -0.67 -2.36 1.20
CA VAL A 36 -1.84 -3.02 1.77
C VAL A 36 -1.52 -4.50 1.89
N ILE A 37 -1.75 -5.07 3.07
CA ILE A 37 -1.69 -6.51 3.29
C ILE A 37 -3.12 -6.97 3.56
N ILE A 38 -3.63 -7.87 2.74
CA ILE A 38 -4.93 -8.51 2.94
C ILE A 38 -4.65 -9.93 3.41
N ASN A 39 -5.00 -10.23 4.66
CA ASN A 39 -4.86 -11.56 5.22
C ASN A 39 -6.08 -12.03 6.03
N ASP A 40 -6.01 -13.24 6.60
CA ASP A 40 -7.06 -13.81 7.47
C ASP A 40 -7.37 -12.93 8.70
N SER A 41 -6.42 -12.07 9.10
CA SER A 41 -6.60 -11.10 10.19
C SER A 41 -7.22 -9.77 9.72
N GLY A 42 -7.57 -9.65 8.44
CA GLY A 42 -8.18 -8.48 7.83
C GLY A 42 -7.23 -7.67 6.92
N ILE A 43 -7.59 -6.41 6.69
CA ILE A 43 -6.83 -5.50 5.82
C ILE A 43 -5.96 -4.59 6.68
N ASN A 44 -4.66 -4.59 6.42
CA ASN A 44 -3.70 -3.74 7.11
C ASN A 44 -3.04 -2.75 6.14
N PHE A 45 -3.14 -1.46 6.47
CA PHE A 45 -2.56 -0.37 5.70
C PHE A 45 -1.25 0.10 6.33
N TRP A 46 -0.23 0.26 5.51
CA TRP A 46 1.06 0.77 5.95
C TRP A 46 1.53 1.85 4.99
N CYS A 47 2.09 2.93 5.53
CA CYS A 47 2.94 3.82 4.76
C CYS A 47 4.40 3.56 5.08
N TYR A 48 5.23 3.97 4.13
CA TYR A 48 6.68 3.97 4.27
C TYR A 48 7.15 5.41 4.13
N GLU A 49 7.75 5.94 5.18
CA GLU A 49 8.41 7.24 5.10
C GLU A 49 9.78 7.05 4.47
N TYR A 50 9.89 7.44 3.19
CA TYR A 50 11.17 7.41 2.49
C TYR A 50 12.03 8.57 2.98
N SER A 51 13.12 8.26 3.68
CA SER A 51 14.23 9.19 3.82
C SER A 51 15.12 9.01 2.59
N ARG A 52 15.21 10.05 1.74
CA ARG A 52 16.08 10.04 0.54
C ARG A 52 17.55 9.72 0.82
N ASN A 53 17.96 9.76 2.09
CA ASN A 53 19.34 9.58 2.52
C ASN A 53 19.65 8.20 3.10
N ASP A 54 18.68 7.28 3.19
CA ASP A 54 18.91 5.95 3.79
C ASP A 54 19.03 4.88 2.71
N THR A 55 20.25 4.43 2.45
CA THR A 55 20.58 3.37 1.48
C THR A 55 20.28 1.96 1.99
N THR A 56 19.81 1.82 3.23
CA THR A 56 19.47 0.53 3.86
C THR A 56 17.96 0.32 3.74
N GLU A 57 17.52 -0.64 2.89
CA GLU A 57 16.11 -1.08 2.69
C GLU A 57 15.05 -0.22 3.43
N PRO A 58 14.86 1.05 2.99
CA PRO A 58 14.26 2.10 3.83
C PRO A 58 12.78 1.88 4.14
N TRP A 59 12.15 0.93 3.46
CA TRP A 59 10.74 0.59 3.64
C TRP A 59 10.47 -0.23 4.92
N GLU A 60 11.43 -0.91 5.52
CA GLU A 60 11.16 -1.67 6.75
C GLU A 60 11.31 -0.83 8.04
N LYS A 61 12.26 0.11 8.05
CA LYS A 61 12.63 0.90 9.24
C LYS A 61 11.59 1.96 9.63
N ASN A 62 10.97 2.62 8.66
CA ASN A 62 10.01 3.71 8.89
C ASN A 62 8.60 3.35 8.41
N LYS A 63 8.14 2.14 8.78
CA LYS A 63 6.75 1.73 8.51
C LYS A 63 5.83 2.23 9.61
N LYS A 64 4.81 2.99 9.22
CA LYS A 64 3.74 3.41 10.13
C LYS A 64 2.44 2.73 9.68
N LYS A 65 1.75 2.11 10.63
CA LYS A 65 0.40 1.59 10.39
C LYS A 65 -0.55 2.77 10.21
N LEU A 66 -1.29 2.79 9.12
CA LEU A 66 -2.24 3.85 8.81
C LEU A 66 -3.66 3.40 9.12
N SER A 67 -4.50 4.35 9.50
CA SER A 67 -5.95 4.21 9.39
C SER A 67 -6.38 4.21 7.91
N ALA A 68 -7.59 3.73 7.62
CA ALA A 68 -8.13 3.74 6.26
C ALA A 68 -8.19 5.16 5.65
N GLY A 69 -8.47 6.18 6.47
CA GLY A 69 -8.50 7.59 6.03
C GLY A 69 -7.11 8.16 5.75
N GLU A 70 -6.10 7.88 6.57
CA GLU A 70 -4.72 8.29 6.27
C GLU A 70 -4.18 7.58 5.03
N PHE A 71 -4.53 6.31 4.85
CA PHE A 71 -4.13 5.56 3.66
C PHE A 71 -4.78 6.10 2.38
N GLN A 72 -6.02 6.59 2.47
CA GLN A 72 -6.68 7.25 1.35
C GLN A 72 -5.87 8.44 0.83
N LEU A 73 -5.37 9.30 1.72
CA LEU A 73 -4.52 10.44 1.35
C LEU A 73 -3.21 9.99 0.69
N LEU A 74 -2.66 8.85 1.12
CA LEU A 74 -1.47 8.26 0.51
C LEU A 74 -1.76 7.74 -0.91
N CYS A 75 -2.92 7.12 -1.13
CA CYS A 75 -3.35 6.63 -2.43
C CYS A 75 -3.50 7.76 -3.46
N GLU A 76 -3.88 8.95 -3.03
CA GLU A 76 -3.96 10.13 -3.90
C GLU A 76 -2.58 10.60 -4.38
N ARG A 77 -1.52 10.29 -3.62
CA ARG A 77 -0.12 10.60 -3.98
C ARG A 77 0.57 9.47 -4.75
N ALA A 78 -0.04 8.28 -4.81
CA ALA A 78 0.50 7.16 -5.56
C ALA A 78 0.40 7.41 -7.06
N HIS A 79 1.38 6.92 -7.80
CA HIS A 79 1.41 6.95 -9.27
C HIS A 79 1.04 5.60 -9.86
N GLU A 80 1.48 4.51 -9.23
CA GLU A 80 1.26 3.15 -9.70
C GLU A 80 0.94 2.20 -8.52
N ILE A 81 0.25 1.10 -8.83
CA ILE A 81 -0.07 0.01 -7.91
C ILE A 81 0.56 -1.27 -8.44
N LYS A 82 1.36 -1.95 -7.60
CA LYS A 82 1.99 -3.24 -7.92
C LYS A 82 1.43 -4.34 -7.03
N PHE A 83 1.29 -5.54 -7.59
CA PHE A 83 0.81 -6.72 -6.89
C PHE A 83 1.98 -7.68 -6.67
N LEU A 84 2.08 -8.21 -5.45
CA LEU A 84 3.01 -9.27 -5.07
C LEU A 84 2.26 -10.55 -4.74
#